data_AF-A0A6I4RV77-F1
#
_entry.id   AF-A0A6I4RV77-F1
#
_cell.length_a   1.000
_cell.length_b   1.000
_cell.length_c   1.000
_cell.angle_alpha   90.00
_cell.angle_beta   90.00
_cell.angle_gamma   90.00
#
_symmetry.space_group_name_H-M   'P 1'
#
loop_
_entity.id
_entity.type
_entity.pdbx_description
1 polymer ?
#
loop_
_entity_poly.entity_id
_entity_poly.type
_entity_poly.pdbx_seq_one_letter_code
_entity_poly.pdbx_strand_id
1 'polypeptide(L)'
;MQQQTIFSLHELSQIAQSTWETIFMVFIATLVAVIGGILLGILLYITQDSKNVLVKGFNKTFSVIINITRSIPYIILLILLYPLTRLIVGTTIGTTASIVPLAIAALPFYARLTESALREVDNGLIEAAKAMGATKRQIIFKVLLPESKNLLIDAATLTCISLIGFSAMAGIVGGGGLGDLTYFKGYNYGNYTLLLGGVIMLVILVQLAQSFGNYLVTAKKLTSLWIVIVILLVASGTQLYLNASAAINPNQITVGYITSPPQDKIMQESKKVAKEKYGLDVKLVSFGDYNLPNRALNDNEIQANAFQHIPFLENQNKEFGYHIVSIGKTFLYPMGIYSKKYKHLDEVPNGATIAIPNDPTNQGRALMILEDAGLIKLQKGVTWKATPDNIVSNPKNLKIIALQADQIPNNLEVVALGIINNDYLSKAGLTHKDALFVEPTDSPFTNIIAANANQKDSTKLKEYVKAFQSPAVKKVAAEVYPDGAAIAGW
;
A
#
# COMPACT_ATOMS: atom_id res chain seq x y z
N MET A 1 27.49 -17.53 -8.69
CA MET A 1 27.48 -16.65 -7.50
C MET A 1 28.75 -15.81 -7.50
N GLN A 2 28.72 -14.64 -8.11
CA GLN A 2 29.81 -13.66 -8.03
C GLN A 2 29.36 -12.51 -7.12
N GLN A 3 30.24 -12.12 -6.20
CA GLN A 3 30.07 -11.09 -5.19
C GLN A 3 29.55 -9.76 -5.77
N GLN A 4 28.40 -9.31 -5.28
CA GLN A 4 28.06 -7.89 -5.17
C GLN A 4 27.64 -7.63 -3.72
N THR A 5 28.61 -7.72 -2.79
CA THR A 5 28.39 -7.44 -1.37
C THR A 5 28.48 -5.95 -1.04
N ILE A 6 28.60 -5.09 -2.05
CA ILE A 6 28.68 -3.63 -1.89
C ILE A 6 27.40 -3.04 -2.47
N PHE A 7 26.58 -2.46 -1.60
CA PHE A 7 25.42 -1.68 -2.02
C PHE A 7 25.87 -0.62 -3.04
N SER A 8 25.19 -0.53 -4.18
CA SER A 8 25.46 0.57 -5.09
C SER A 8 25.07 1.91 -4.44
N LEU A 9 25.72 3.01 -4.83
CA LEU A 9 25.36 4.36 -4.35
C LEU A 9 23.89 4.67 -4.60
N HIS A 10 23.32 4.14 -5.68
CA HIS A 10 21.92 4.28 -6.00
C HIS A 10 21.01 3.55 -5.01
N GLU A 11 21.32 2.29 -4.66
CA GLU A 11 20.56 1.52 -3.67
C GLU A 11 20.67 2.14 -2.27
N LEU A 12 21.86 2.59 -1.87
CA LEU A 12 22.04 3.32 -0.61
C LEU A 12 21.20 4.60 -0.55
N SER A 13 21.14 5.34 -1.65
CA SER A 13 20.31 6.55 -1.75
C SER A 13 18.82 6.22 -1.60
N GLN A 14 18.34 5.15 -2.23
CA GLN A 14 16.94 4.72 -2.09
C GLN A 14 16.61 4.26 -0.67
N ILE A 15 17.50 3.49 -0.05
CA ILE A 15 17.35 3.04 1.34
C ILE A 15 17.34 4.25 2.29
N ALA A 16 18.24 5.20 2.11
CA ALA A 16 18.32 6.41 2.93
C ALA A 16 17.05 7.27 2.81
N GLN A 17 16.55 7.50 1.59
CA GLN A 17 15.30 8.23 1.36
C GLN A 17 14.12 7.52 2.03
N SER A 18 13.98 6.21 1.81
CA SER A 18 12.88 5.42 2.35
C SER A 18 12.94 5.33 3.89
N THR A 19 14.15 5.33 4.45
CA THR A 19 14.39 5.40 5.90
C THR A 19 13.90 6.74 6.45
N TRP A 20 14.25 7.85 5.80
CA TRP A 20 13.78 9.18 6.21
C TRP A 20 12.26 9.30 6.16
N GLU A 21 11.65 8.84 5.07
CA GLU A 21 10.20 8.78 4.89
C GLU A 21 9.51 8.02 6.05
N THR A 22 10.12 6.91 6.48
CA THR A 22 9.65 6.10 7.61
C THR A 22 9.77 6.84 8.93
N ILE A 23 10.95 7.41 9.22
CA ILE A 23 11.19 8.19 10.43
C ILE A 23 10.20 9.36 10.50
N PHE A 24 10.02 10.09 9.41
CA PHE A 24 9.12 11.24 9.32
C PHE A 24 7.68 10.87 9.69
N MET A 25 7.10 9.85 9.04
CA MET A 25 5.70 9.50 9.30
C MET A 25 5.49 8.89 10.70
N VAL A 26 6.42 8.06 11.17
CA VAL A 26 6.36 7.43 12.49
C VAL A 26 6.53 8.47 13.59
N PHE A 27 7.46 9.41 13.44
CA PHE A 27 7.71 10.44 14.45
C PHE A 27 6.49 11.33 14.66
N ILE A 28 5.90 11.86 13.57
CA ILE A 28 4.71 12.72 13.67
C ILE A 28 3.52 11.94 14.23
N ALA A 29 3.28 10.71 13.75
CA ALA A 29 2.21 9.87 14.29
C ALA A 29 2.39 9.56 15.77
N THR A 30 3.63 9.27 16.20
CA THR A 30 3.96 9.03 17.62
C THR A 30 3.71 10.27 18.45
N LEU A 31 4.14 11.45 17.98
CA LEU A 31 3.93 12.71 18.70
C LEU A 31 2.44 13.00 18.90
N VAL A 32 1.63 12.86 17.85
CA VAL A 32 0.16 13.02 17.92
C VAL A 32 -0.45 12.00 18.87
N ALA A 33 -0.03 10.73 18.78
CA ALA A 33 -0.53 9.67 19.64
C ALA A 33 -0.14 9.87 21.11
N VAL A 34 1.07 10.36 21.39
CA VAL A 34 1.53 10.58 22.76
C VAL A 34 0.76 11.72 23.43
N ILE A 35 0.63 12.85 22.73
CA ILE A 35 -0.09 14.02 23.24
C ILE A 35 -1.57 13.69 23.42
N GLY A 36 -2.22 13.16 22.37
CA GLY A 36 -3.65 12.81 22.40
C GLY A 36 -3.95 11.66 23.36
N GLY A 37 -3.07 10.67 23.41
CA GLY A 37 -3.23 9.48 24.26
C GLY A 37 -3.00 9.76 25.74
N ILE A 38 -2.09 10.66 26.14
CA ILE A 38 -2.00 11.09 27.54
C ILE A 38 -3.31 11.76 27.97
N LEU A 39 -3.83 12.70 27.17
CA LEU A 39 -5.07 13.40 27.48
C LEU A 39 -6.24 12.43 27.60
N LEU A 40 -6.38 11.51 26.64
CA LEU A 40 -7.45 10.51 26.65
C LEU A 40 -7.28 9.47 27.77
N GLY A 41 -6.05 9.03 28.05
CA GLY A 41 -5.75 8.08 29.12
C GLY A 41 -6.03 8.64 30.51
N ILE A 42 -5.66 9.90 30.76
CA ILE A 42 -6.03 10.62 31.99
C ILE A 42 -7.55 10.72 32.12
N LEU A 43 -8.24 11.06 31.02
CA LEU A 43 -9.70 11.17 31.02
C LEU A 43 -10.36 9.83 31.38
N LEU A 44 -9.89 8.72 30.80
CA LEU A 44 -10.38 7.37 31.12
C LEU A 44 -10.12 7.01 32.58
N TYR A 45 -8.90 7.27 33.08
CA TYR A 45 -8.53 7.00 34.46
C TYR A 45 -9.44 7.73 35.46
N ILE A 46 -9.67 9.03 35.29
CA ILE A 46 -10.46 9.83 36.23
C ILE A 46 -11.95 9.43 36.20
N THR A 47 -12.45 9.00 35.05
CA THR A 47 -13.88 8.77 34.84
C THR A 47 -14.32 7.34 35.16
N GLN A 48 -13.38 6.41 35.37
CA GLN A 48 -13.66 4.99 35.60
C GLN A 48 -14.50 4.73 36.87
N ASP A 49 -14.17 5.39 37.98
CA ASP A 49 -14.77 5.18 39.31
C ASP A 49 -15.82 6.24 39.65
N SER A 50 -16.28 6.99 38.65
CA SER A 50 -17.26 8.05 38.87
C SER A 50 -18.62 7.46 39.27
N LYS A 51 -19.16 7.95 40.38
CA LYS A 51 -20.53 7.62 40.83
C LYS A 51 -21.61 8.26 39.94
N ASN A 52 -21.26 9.24 39.10
CA ASN A 52 -22.19 9.87 38.18
C ASN A 52 -22.42 8.96 36.96
N VAL A 53 -23.67 8.55 36.76
CA VAL A 53 -24.09 7.66 35.66
C VAL A 53 -23.73 8.20 34.28
N LEU A 54 -23.83 9.52 34.06
CA LEU A 54 -23.47 10.15 32.78
C LEU A 54 -21.97 10.04 32.50
N VAL A 55 -21.14 10.27 33.52
CA VAL A 55 -19.67 10.19 33.41
C VAL A 55 -19.23 8.74 33.21
N LYS A 56 -19.88 7.79 33.90
CA LYS A 56 -19.66 6.36 33.71
C LYS A 56 -20.07 5.89 32.31
N GLY A 57 -21.19 6.38 31.80
CA GLY A 57 -21.65 6.13 30.43
C GLY A 57 -20.70 6.70 29.38
N PHE A 58 -20.18 7.92 29.61
CA PHE A 58 -19.17 8.55 28.77
C PHE A 58 -17.88 7.71 28.74
N ASN A 59 -17.35 7.32 29.91
CA ASN A 59 -16.16 6.46 30.02
C ASN A 59 -16.35 5.15 29.23
N LYS A 60 -17.46 4.44 29.49
CA LYS A 60 -17.78 3.18 28.81
C LYS A 60 -17.84 3.34 27.30
N THR A 61 -18.44 4.42 26.80
CA THR A 61 -18.52 4.71 25.37
C THR A 61 -17.14 4.89 24.76
N PHE A 62 -16.28 5.71 25.37
CA PHE A 62 -14.91 5.91 24.88
C PHE A 62 -14.07 4.63 24.97
N SER A 63 -14.20 3.84 26.04
CA SER A 63 -13.55 2.54 26.14
C SER A 63 -13.98 1.59 25.02
N VAL A 64 -15.28 1.56 24.67
CA VAL A 64 -15.78 0.77 23.55
C VAL A 64 -15.19 1.23 22.23
N ILE A 65 -15.17 2.55 21.96
CA ILE A 65 -14.56 3.12 20.74
C ILE A 65 -13.08 2.72 20.65
N ILE A 66 -12.33 2.88 21.74
CA ILE A 66 -10.91 2.51 21.81
C ILE A 66 -10.70 1.03 21.51
N ASN A 67 -11.53 0.16 22.09
CA ASN A 67 -11.43 -1.28 21.87
C ASN A 67 -11.74 -1.63 20.41
N ILE A 68 -12.81 -1.06 19.83
CA ILE A 68 -13.16 -1.26 18.42
C ILE A 68 -12.02 -0.83 17.51
N THR A 69 -11.52 0.39 17.67
CA THR A 69 -10.44 0.92 16.80
C THR A 69 -9.18 0.06 16.88
N ARG A 70 -8.84 -0.46 18.07
CA ARG A 70 -7.66 -1.35 18.26
C ARG A 70 -7.86 -2.76 17.71
N SER A 71 -9.10 -3.22 17.55
CA SER A 71 -9.41 -4.54 17.01
C SER A 71 -9.43 -4.58 15.48
N ILE A 72 -9.55 -3.42 14.81
CA ILE A 72 -9.54 -3.35 13.34
C ILE A 72 -8.10 -3.57 12.86
N PRO A 73 -7.84 -4.55 11.96
CA PRO A 73 -6.53 -4.70 11.33
C PRO A 73 -6.07 -3.41 10.67
N TYR A 74 -4.79 -3.05 10.84
CA TYR A 74 -4.28 -1.74 10.44
C TYR A 74 -4.51 -1.43 8.94
N ILE A 75 -4.33 -2.41 8.05
CA ILE A 75 -4.59 -2.23 6.60
C ILE A 75 -6.05 -1.85 6.34
N ILE A 76 -6.99 -2.48 7.05
CA ILE A 76 -8.42 -2.17 6.93
C ILE A 76 -8.70 -0.77 7.47
N LEU A 77 -8.11 -0.42 8.61
CA LEU A 77 -8.26 0.91 9.21
C LEU A 77 -7.74 2.01 8.27
N LEU A 78 -6.62 1.78 7.59
CA LEU A 78 -6.07 2.71 6.60
C LEU A 78 -7.09 2.97 5.47
N ILE A 79 -7.71 1.92 4.95
CA ILE A 79 -8.72 2.03 3.88
C ILE A 79 -9.99 2.75 4.39
N LEU A 80 -10.46 2.43 5.59
CA LEU A 80 -11.64 3.07 6.20
C LEU A 80 -11.43 4.57 6.42
N LEU A 81 -10.18 4.99 6.67
CA LEU A 81 -9.84 6.38 6.92
C LEU A 81 -9.57 7.18 5.64
N TYR A 82 -9.63 6.60 4.44
CA TYR A 82 -9.41 7.33 3.19
C TYR A 82 -10.21 8.65 3.07
N PRO A 83 -11.53 8.70 3.34
CA PRO A 83 -12.28 9.95 3.22
C PRO A 83 -11.76 11.02 4.17
N LEU A 84 -11.39 10.63 5.40
CA LEU A 84 -10.87 11.52 6.41
C LEU A 84 -9.45 11.99 6.08
N THR A 85 -8.58 11.08 5.65
CA THR A 85 -7.21 11.38 5.22
C THR A 85 -7.23 12.40 4.07
N ARG A 86 -8.10 12.21 3.09
CA ARG A 86 -8.26 13.17 1.98
C ARG A 86 -8.80 14.52 2.45
N LEU A 87 -9.73 14.54 3.41
CA LEU A 87 -10.23 15.79 3.98
C LEU A 87 -9.13 16.59 4.69
N ILE A 88 -8.21 15.91 5.38
CA ILE A 88 -7.15 16.54 6.17
C ILE A 88 -5.93 16.92 5.31
N VAL A 89 -5.50 16.02 4.42
CA VAL A 89 -4.23 16.12 3.69
C VAL A 89 -4.41 16.50 2.22
N GLY A 90 -5.60 16.28 1.65
CA GLY A 90 -5.90 16.50 0.23
C GLY A 90 -5.59 15.31 -0.68
N THR A 91 -4.90 14.28 -0.18
CA THR A 91 -4.56 13.04 -0.91
C THR A 91 -4.50 11.86 0.06
N THR A 92 -4.72 10.65 -0.44
CA THR A 92 -4.57 9.39 0.31
C THR A 92 -3.26 8.65 0.02
N ILE A 93 -2.43 9.18 -0.90
CA ILE A 93 -1.18 8.57 -1.33
C ILE A 93 0.02 9.33 -0.77
N GLY A 94 1.01 8.60 -0.28
CA GLY A 94 2.29 9.11 0.21
C GLY A 94 2.42 9.14 1.74
N THR A 95 3.60 9.59 2.19
CA THR A 95 3.99 9.54 3.61
C THR A 95 3.17 10.49 4.48
N THR A 96 2.88 11.70 4.00
CA THR A 96 2.04 12.67 4.72
C THR A 96 0.61 12.14 4.90
N ALA A 97 0.05 11.49 3.88
CA ALA A 97 -1.27 10.86 3.96
C ALA A 97 -1.28 9.72 5.00
N SER A 98 -0.20 8.93 5.06
CA SER A 98 -0.06 7.80 5.99
C SER A 98 0.01 8.21 7.46
N ILE A 99 0.39 9.45 7.78
CA ILE A 99 0.42 9.96 9.16
C ILE A 99 -0.97 9.89 9.82
N VAL A 100 -2.03 10.19 9.06
CA VAL A 100 -3.41 10.23 9.60
C VAL A 100 -3.87 8.87 10.13
N PRO A 101 -3.87 7.77 9.35
CA PRO A 101 -4.24 6.46 9.85
C PRO A 101 -3.27 5.93 10.91
N LEU A 102 -1.96 6.21 10.81
CA LEU A 102 -0.99 5.85 11.85
C LEU A 102 -1.34 6.51 13.19
N ALA A 103 -1.60 7.82 13.19
CA ALA A 103 -1.94 8.57 14.40
C ALA A 103 -3.28 8.10 15.01
N ILE A 104 -4.30 7.87 14.19
CA ILE A 104 -5.62 7.39 14.64
C ILE A 104 -5.53 5.96 15.19
N ALA A 105 -4.69 5.10 14.63
CA ALA A 105 -4.44 3.77 15.15
C ALA A 105 -3.70 3.81 16.51
N ALA A 106 -2.68 4.65 16.62
CA ALA A 106 -1.83 4.72 17.80
C ALA A 106 -2.45 5.46 18.99
N LEU A 107 -3.32 6.45 18.77
CA LEU A 107 -3.90 7.25 19.84
C LEU A 107 -4.72 6.40 20.84
N PRO A 108 -5.67 5.53 20.44
CA PRO A 108 -6.38 4.64 21.35
C PRO A 108 -5.47 3.62 22.03
N PHE A 109 -4.45 3.13 21.32
CA PHE A 109 -3.48 2.19 21.86
C PHE A 109 -2.69 2.82 23.01
N TYR A 110 -2.10 4.00 22.77
CA TYR A 110 -1.32 4.72 23.77
C TYR A 110 -2.18 5.27 24.91
N ALA A 111 -3.43 5.67 24.64
CA ALA A 111 -4.38 6.07 25.69
C ALA A 111 -4.63 4.95 26.69
N ARG A 112 -4.76 3.70 26.21
CA ARG A 112 -4.95 2.55 27.10
C ARG A 112 -3.69 2.24 27.91
N LEU A 113 -2.51 2.37 27.31
CA LEU A 113 -1.24 2.21 28.04
C LEU A 113 -1.05 3.29 29.10
N THR A 114 -1.41 4.53 28.78
CA THR A 114 -1.43 5.64 29.76
C THR A 114 -2.37 5.32 30.92
N GLU A 115 -3.60 4.89 30.64
CA GLU A 115 -4.56 4.51 31.69
C GLU A 115 -4.01 3.42 32.59
N SER A 116 -3.37 2.39 32.03
CA SER A 116 -2.70 1.32 32.79
C SER A 116 -1.55 1.86 33.65
N ALA A 117 -0.68 2.70 33.09
CA ALA A 117 0.44 3.30 33.81
C ALA A 117 0.00 4.15 35.01
N LEU A 118 -1.11 4.89 34.87
CA LEU A 118 -1.67 5.69 35.96
C LEU A 118 -2.28 4.81 37.08
N ARG A 119 -2.78 3.61 36.75
CA ARG A 119 -3.33 2.65 37.72
C ARG A 119 -2.27 1.93 38.53
N GLU A 120 -1.05 1.87 38.02
CA GLU A 120 0.08 1.20 38.68
C GLU A 120 0.71 2.07 39.78
N VAL A 121 0.36 3.36 39.83
CA VAL A 121 0.75 4.26 40.92
C VAL A 121 0.09 3.83 42.23
N ASP A 122 0.89 3.73 43.29
CA ASP A 122 0.41 3.32 44.62
C ASP A 122 -0.71 4.25 45.14
N ASN A 123 -1.84 3.64 45.53
CA ASN A 123 -2.97 4.36 46.11
C ASN A 123 -2.60 5.12 47.39
N GLY A 124 -1.61 4.64 48.16
CA GLY A 124 -1.11 5.30 49.37
C GLY A 124 -0.54 6.70 49.07
N LEU A 125 0.16 6.88 47.95
CA LEU A 125 0.65 8.20 47.51
C LEU A 125 -0.51 9.14 47.18
N ILE A 126 -1.57 8.60 46.56
CA ILE A 126 -2.76 9.36 46.19
C ILE A 126 -3.53 9.81 47.44
N GLU A 127 -3.74 8.92 48.40
CA GLU A 127 -4.42 9.25 49.66
C GLU A 127 -3.62 10.22 50.52
N ALA A 128 -2.29 10.07 50.59
CA ALA A 128 -1.42 11.04 51.27
C ALA A 128 -1.53 12.44 50.63
N ALA A 129 -1.52 12.52 49.30
CA ALA A 129 -1.71 13.79 48.59
C ALA A 129 -3.08 14.42 48.87
N LYS A 130 -4.16 13.62 48.88
CA LYS A 130 -5.51 14.09 49.26
C LYS A 130 -5.57 14.61 50.68
N ALA A 131 -4.93 13.90 51.64
CA ALA A 131 -4.88 14.31 53.04
C ALA A 131 -4.14 15.65 53.25
N MET A 132 -3.15 15.95 52.39
CA MET A 132 -2.47 17.24 52.35
C MET A 132 -3.28 18.36 51.65
N GLY A 133 -4.53 18.09 51.25
CA GLY A 133 -5.40 19.06 50.59
C GLY A 133 -5.14 19.26 49.09
N ALA A 134 -4.44 18.33 48.44
CA ALA A 134 -4.19 18.43 47.00
C ALA A 134 -5.49 18.33 46.19
N THR A 135 -5.71 19.29 45.30
CA THR A 135 -6.81 19.27 44.33
C THR A 135 -6.65 18.13 43.32
N LYS A 136 -7.74 17.68 42.68
CA LYS A 136 -7.70 16.64 41.62
C LYS A 136 -6.64 16.94 40.54
N ARG A 137 -6.55 18.21 40.12
CA ARG A 137 -5.55 18.65 39.14
C ARG A 137 -4.12 18.49 39.68
N GLN A 138 -3.87 18.86 40.94
CA GLN A 138 -2.56 18.68 41.55
C GLN A 138 -2.22 17.19 41.70
N ILE A 139 -3.17 16.32 42.05
CA ILE A 139 -2.93 14.87 42.11
C ILE A 139 -2.50 14.35 40.73
N ILE A 140 -3.19 14.73 39.66
CA ILE A 140 -2.84 14.29 38.29
C ILE A 140 -1.44 14.78 37.89
N PHE A 141 -1.20 16.09 37.97
CA PHE A 141 0.02 16.69 37.41
C PHE A 141 1.23 16.63 38.34
N LYS A 142 1.05 16.48 39.65
CA LYS A 142 2.14 16.46 40.64
C LYS A 142 2.37 15.09 41.29
N VAL A 143 1.45 14.14 41.15
CA VAL A 143 1.59 12.79 41.73
C VAL A 143 1.53 11.74 40.63
N LEU A 144 0.40 11.58 39.95
CA LEU A 144 0.20 10.48 39.01
C LEU A 144 1.16 10.53 37.81
N LEU A 145 1.23 11.65 37.09
CA LEU A 145 2.10 11.77 35.92
C LEU A 145 3.60 11.71 36.26
N PRO A 146 4.09 12.39 37.31
CA PRO A 146 5.50 12.26 37.71
C PRO A 146 5.87 10.84 38.15
N GLU A 147 4.98 10.15 38.87
CA GLU A 147 5.27 8.80 39.40
C GLU A 147 5.19 7.73 38.30
N SER A 148 4.24 7.87 37.36
CA SER A 148 4.10 6.96 36.21
C SER A 148 5.04 7.26 35.03
N LYS A 149 5.91 8.28 35.14
CA LYS A 149 6.72 8.78 34.01
C LYS A 149 7.50 7.68 33.26
N ASN A 150 8.05 6.70 33.99
CA ASN A 150 8.86 5.64 33.41
C ASN A 150 7.98 4.71 32.57
N LEU A 151 6.83 4.31 33.11
CA LEU A 151 5.82 3.50 32.42
C LEU A 151 5.26 4.23 31.18
N LEU A 152 5.11 5.56 31.25
CA LEU A 152 4.68 6.36 30.10
C LEU A 152 5.76 6.41 29.00
N ILE A 153 7.04 6.52 29.35
CA ILE A 153 8.15 6.45 28.40
C ILE A 153 8.22 5.07 27.74
N ASP A 154 8.06 4.00 28.51
CA ASP A 154 8.00 2.63 27.99
C ASP A 154 6.82 2.45 27.02
N ALA A 155 5.64 2.93 27.41
CA ALA A 155 4.47 2.91 26.56
C ALA A 155 4.68 3.70 25.24
N ALA A 156 5.38 4.83 25.29
CA ALA A 156 5.64 5.66 24.12
C ALA A 156 6.61 4.96 23.17
N THR A 157 7.62 4.28 23.75
CA THR A 157 8.58 3.45 23.03
C THR A 157 7.90 2.28 22.32
N LEU A 158 7.03 1.54 23.02
CA LEU A 158 6.24 0.46 22.44
C LEU A 158 5.31 0.94 21.33
N THR A 159 4.72 2.12 21.49
CA THR A 159 3.86 2.74 20.47
C THR A 159 4.67 3.11 19.22
N CYS A 160 5.85 3.71 19.39
CA CYS A 160 6.76 4.02 18.30
C CYS A 160 7.18 2.76 17.52
N ILE A 161 7.58 1.69 18.23
CA ILE A 161 7.96 0.40 17.63
C ILE A 161 6.80 -0.21 16.83
N SER A 162 5.59 -0.18 17.40
CA SER A 162 4.38 -0.67 16.72
C SER A 162 4.09 0.12 15.45
N LEU A 163 4.28 1.45 15.49
CA LEU A 163 4.11 2.33 14.35
C LEU A 163 5.13 2.10 13.23
N ILE A 164 6.37 1.71 13.55
CA ILE A 164 7.35 1.28 12.53
C ILE A 164 6.79 0.07 11.77
N GLY A 165 6.22 -0.91 12.46
CA GLY A 165 5.56 -2.06 11.83
C GLY A 165 4.36 -1.67 10.96
N PHE A 166 3.50 -0.77 11.47
CA PHE A 166 2.34 -0.26 10.71
C PHE A 166 2.75 0.55 9.48
N SER A 167 3.83 1.31 9.55
CA SER A 167 4.34 2.07 8.41
C SER A 167 4.83 1.17 7.27
N ALA A 168 5.36 -0.02 7.58
CA ALA A 168 5.73 -0.99 6.56
C ALA A 168 4.50 -1.51 5.80
N MET A 169 3.40 -1.76 6.50
CA MET A 169 2.11 -2.11 5.89
C MET A 169 1.51 -0.95 5.09
N ALA A 170 1.66 0.30 5.58
CA ALA A 170 1.21 1.48 4.85
C ALA A 170 1.95 1.64 3.51
N GLY A 171 3.24 1.29 3.45
CA GLY A 171 4.04 1.32 2.22
C GLY A 171 3.41 0.52 1.06
N ILE A 172 2.87 -0.66 1.35
CA ILE A 172 2.26 -1.55 0.34
C ILE A 172 1.01 -0.93 -0.31
N VAL A 173 0.31 -0.05 0.42
CA VAL A 173 -0.90 0.64 -0.05
C VAL A 173 -0.62 2.08 -0.50
N GLY A 174 0.62 2.37 -0.89
CA GLY A 174 1.02 3.67 -1.43
C GLY A 174 1.46 4.70 -0.38
N GLY A 175 1.75 4.26 0.84
CA GLY A 175 2.22 5.13 1.94
C GLY A 175 3.69 5.54 1.88
N GLY A 176 4.50 4.90 1.02
CA GLY A 176 5.94 5.16 0.89
C GLY A 176 6.80 4.52 1.98
N GLY A 177 8.04 5.01 2.14
CA GLY A 177 8.97 4.54 3.16
C GLY A 177 9.58 3.16 2.90
N LEU A 178 10.15 2.57 3.94
CA LEU A 178 10.87 1.29 3.84
C LEU A 178 9.95 0.12 3.46
N GLY A 179 8.66 0.18 3.78
CA GLY A 179 7.68 -0.82 3.37
C GLY A 179 7.50 -0.86 1.85
N ASP A 180 7.33 0.31 1.22
CA ASP A 180 7.24 0.46 -0.23
C ASP A 180 8.52 -0.04 -0.91
N LEU A 181 9.68 0.39 -0.42
CA LEU A 181 10.99 -0.04 -0.94
C LEU A 181 11.18 -1.56 -0.88
N THR A 182 10.96 -2.15 0.30
CA THR A 182 11.23 -3.57 0.52
C THR A 182 10.29 -4.46 -0.26
N TYR A 183 9.00 -4.13 -0.31
CA TYR A 183 8.01 -4.93 -1.01
C TYR A 183 8.12 -4.75 -2.52
N PHE A 184 8.00 -3.51 -3.00
CA PHE A 184 7.93 -3.27 -4.42
C PHE A 184 9.28 -3.33 -5.09
N LYS A 185 10.32 -2.64 -4.59
CA LYS A 185 11.63 -2.64 -5.26
C LYS A 185 12.56 -3.76 -4.83
N GLY A 186 12.33 -4.35 -3.64
CA GLY A 186 13.09 -5.48 -3.13
C GLY A 186 12.50 -6.81 -3.58
N TYR A 187 11.40 -7.21 -2.93
CA TYR A 187 10.78 -8.53 -3.10
C TYR A 187 10.26 -8.77 -4.53
N ASN A 188 9.42 -7.88 -5.07
CA ASN A 188 8.83 -8.09 -6.41
C ASN A 188 9.86 -8.06 -7.56
N TYR A 189 11.06 -7.50 -7.32
CA TYR A 189 12.13 -7.39 -8.32
C TYR A 189 13.19 -8.46 -8.16
N GLY A 190 13.09 -9.31 -7.12
CA GLY A 190 14.18 -10.18 -6.72
C GLY A 190 15.46 -9.42 -6.37
N ASN A 191 15.37 -8.11 -6.06
CA ASN A 191 16.51 -7.33 -5.58
C ASN A 191 16.68 -7.61 -4.08
N TYR A 192 17.40 -8.68 -3.79
CA TYR A 192 17.72 -9.08 -2.43
C TYR A 192 18.53 -8.02 -1.67
N THR A 193 19.29 -7.17 -2.36
CA THR A 193 20.04 -6.06 -1.73
C THR A 193 19.09 -5.02 -1.14
N LEU A 194 18.10 -4.56 -1.89
CA LEU A 194 17.09 -3.61 -1.39
C LEU A 194 16.15 -4.26 -0.38
N LEU A 195 15.76 -5.53 -0.60
CA LEU A 195 14.93 -6.28 0.34
C LEU A 195 15.63 -6.42 1.69
N LEU A 196 16.84 -7.00 1.72
CA LEU A 196 17.61 -7.21 2.95
C LEU A 196 18.05 -5.87 3.55
N GLY A 197 18.48 -4.91 2.73
CA GLY A 197 18.85 -3.57 3.19
C GLY A 197 17.70 -2.87 3.90
N GLY A 198 16.50 -2.89 3.32
CA GLY A 198 15.33 -2.29 3.95
C GLY A 198 14.85 -3.03 5.20
N VAL A 199 14.89 -4.36 5.22
CA VAL A 199 14.59 -5.17 6.44
C VAL A 199 15.60 -4.89 7.55
N ILE A 200 16.90 -4.86 7.24
CA ILE A 200 17.96 -4.51 8.18
C ILE A 200 17.72 -3.11 8.72
N MET A 201 17.38 -2.14 7.87
CA MET A 201 17.08 -0.79 8.32
C MET A 201 15.83 -0.72 9.20
N LEU A 202 14.77 -1.47 8.92
CA LEU A 202 13.61 -1.56 9.80
C LEU A 202 13.99 -2.12 11.18
N VAL A 203 14.81 -3.18 11.22
CA VAL A 203 15.33 -3.74 12.47
C VAL A 203 16.18 -2.70 13.21
N ILE A 204 17.09 -2.01 12.53
CA ILE A 204 17.90 -0.94 13.12
C ILE A 204 17.01 0.17 13.69
N LEU A 205 15.98 0.62 12.98
CA LEU A 205 15.05 1.64 13.47
C LEU A 205 14.34 1.18 14.75
N VAL A 206 13.88 -0.07 14.80
CA VAL A 206 13.26 -0.65 16.00
C VAL A 206 14.26 -0.71 17.16
N GLN A 207 15.50 -1.15 16.91
CA GLN A 207 16.53 -1.21 17.94
C GLN A 207 16.94 0.17 18.44
N LEU A 208 17.04 1.16 17.56
CA LEU A 208 17.29 2.56 17.93
C LEU A 208 16.15 3.12 18.78
N ALA A 209 14.89 2.88 18.39
CA ALA A 209 13.73 3.30 19.17
C ALA A 209 13.72 2.65 20.56
N GLN A 210 13.95 1.33 20.66
CA GLN A 210 14.01 0.62 21.93
C GLN A 210 15.17 1.09 22.81
N SER A 211 16.37 1.20 22.24
CA SER A 211 17.57 1.62 22.97
C SER A 211 17.42 3.06 23.49
N PHE A 212 16.85 3.94 22.68
CA PHE A 212 16.56 5.31 23.08
C PHE A 212 15.51 5.35 24.19
N GLY A 213 14.42 4.57 24.08
CA GLY A 213 13.41 4.43 25.13
C GLY A 213 14.00 3.96 26.46
N ASN A 214 14.77 2.87 26.46
CA ASN A 214 15.44 2.33 27.65
C ASN A 214 16.39 3.36 28.28
N TYR A 215 17.11 4.10 27.44
CA TYR A 215 17.96 5.19 27.90
C TYR A 215 17.13 6.29 28.59
N LEU A 216 15.99 6.69 28.03
CA LEU A 216 15.12 7.71 28.63
C LEU A 216 14.53 7.31 29.98
N VAL A 217 14.20 6.02 30.18
CA VAL A 217 13.70 5.50 31.46
C VAL A 217 14.76 5.64 32.57
N THR A 218 16.03 5.42 32.22
CA THR A 218 17.15 5.49 33.17
C THR A 218 17.73 6.90 33.31
N ALA A 219 17.47 7.80 32.37
CA ALA A 219 18.03 9.14 32.36
C ALA A 219 17.47 10.00 33.50
N LYS A 220 18.36 10.57 34.32
CA LYS A 220 17.97 11.51 35.39
C LYS A 220 17.42 12.83 34.85
N LYS A 221 17.77 13.21 33.61
CA LYS A 221 17.35 14.44 32.94
C LYS A 221 16.86 14.13 31.53
N LEU A 222 15.76 14.75 31.12
CA LEU A 222 15.13 14.61 29.79
C LEU A 222 15.79 15.49 28.71
N THR A 223 16.99 16.04 28.95
CA THR A 223 17.65 16.97 28.01
C THR A 223 17.95 16.32 26.66
N SER A 224 18.33 15.04 26.66
CA SER A 224 18.54 14.23 25.46
C SER A 224 17.25 14.03 24.63
N LEU A 225 16.11 13.86 25.29
CA LEU A 225 14.80 13.80 24.64
C LEU A 225 14.50 15.09 23.88
N TRP A 226 14.70 16.24 24.53
CA TRP A 226 14.39 17.54 23.94
C TRP A 226 15.24 17.82 22.70
N ILE A 227 16.53 17.45 22.70
CA ILE A 227 17.41 17.62 21.53
C ILE A 227 16.87 16.81 20.35
N VAL A 228 16.56 15.53 20.56
CA VAL A 228 16.04 14.66 19.50
C VAL A 228 14.69 15.15 18.97
N ILE A 229 13.78 15.54 19.87
CA ILE A 229 12.49 16.10 19.49
C ILE A 229 12.67 17.37 18.65
N VAL A 230 13.56 18.29 19.05
CA VAL A 230 13.79 19.54 18.29
C VAL A 230 14.35 19.22 16.90
N ILE A 231 15.33 18.33 16.79
CA ILE A 231 15.90 17.94 15.49
C ILE A 231 14.81 17.34 14.59
N LEU A 232 14.03 16.40 15.11
CA LEU A 232 12.98 15.73 14.34
C LEU A 232 11.81 16.66 14.03
N LEU A 233 11.46 17.61 14.90
CA LEU A 233 10.45 18.63 14.65
C LEU A 233 10.90 19.59 13.55
N VAL A 234 12.15 20.05 13.58
CA VAL A 234 12.70 20.92 12.53
C VAL A 234 12.71 20.17 11.21
N ALA A 235 13.26 18.96 11.18
CA ALA A 235 13.36 18.18 9.95
C ALA A 235 11.98 17.78 9.39
N SER A 236 11.03 17.40 10.25
CA SER A 236 9.64 17.11 9.84
C SER A 236 8.88 18.36 9.42
N GLY A 237 9.11 19.49 10.09
CA GLY A 237 8.55 20.80 9.72
C GLY A 237 9.06 21.26 8.36
N THR A 238 10.36 21.06 8.08
CA THR A 238 10.94 21.27 6.76
C THR A 238 10.32 20.34 5.73
N GLN A 239 10.16 19.04 6.02
CA GLN A 239 9.52 18.10 5.09
C GLN A 239 8.07 18.50 4.78
N LEU A 240 7.28 18.88 5.79
CA LEU A 240 5.90 19.36 5.62
C LEU A 240 5.87 20.66 4.81
N TYR A 241 6.78 21.60 5.10
CA TYR A 241 6.91 22.83 4.34
C TYR A 241 7.29 22.56 2.88
N LEU A 242 8.23 21.66 2.62
CA LEU A 242 8.62 21.25 1.26
C LEU A 242 7.47 20.59 0.52
N ASN A 243 6.69 19.74 1.21
CA ASN A 243 5.52 19.10 0.62
C ASN A 243 4.40 20.12 0.30
N ALA A 244 4.16 21.08 1.19
CA ALA A 244 3.13 22.12 1.01
C ALA A 244 3.55 23.22 0.03
N SER A 245 4.84 23.55 0.01
CA SER A 245 5.43 24.62 -0.83
C SER A 245 6.02 24.08 -2.13
N ALA A 246 5.88 22.78 -2.39
CA ALA A 246 6.17 22.21 -3.70
C ALA A 246 5.34 23.00 -4.72
N ALA A 247 6.02 23.84 -5.49
CA ALA A 247 5.36 24.67 -6.49
C ALA A 247 4.48 23.77 -7.36
N ILE A 248 3.24 24.19 -7.62
CA ILE A 248 2.39 23.53 -8.61
C ILE A 248 3.12 23.68 -9.93
N ASN A 249 3.93 22.67 -10.27
CA ASN A 249 4.63 22.62 -11.54
C ASN A 249 3.52 22.45 -12.59
N PRO A 250 3.25 23.48 -13.42
CA PRO A 250 2.13 23.42 -14.35
C PRO A 250 2.32 22.32 -15.38
N ASN A 251 3.56 21.87 -15.60
CA ASN A 251 3.93 20.79 -16.51
C ASN A 251 3.97 19.41 -15.82
N GLN A 252 3.66 19.34 -14.52
CA GLN A 252 3.60 18.07 -13.81
C GLN A 252 2.29 17.34 -14.10
N ILE A 253 2.41 16.03 -14.30
CA ILE A 253 1.31 15.08 -14.34
C ILE A 253 1.67 13.86 -13.48
N THR A 254 0.66 13.24 -12.89
CA THR A 254 0.79 12.06 -12.06
C THR A 254 0.11 10.90 -12.78
N VAL A 255 0.86 9.83 -13.00
CA VAL A 255 0.40 8.66 -13.76
C VAL A 255 0.50 7.41 -12.90
N GLY A 256 -0.64 6.77 -12.67
CA GLY A 256 -0.75 5.51 -11.95
C GLY A 256 -0.52 4.29 -12.84
N TYR A 257 0.09 3.23 -12.30
CA TYR A 257 0.28 1.97 -13.01
C TYR A 257 0.48 0.81 -12.03
N ILE A 258 0.40 -0.42 -12.52
CA ILE A 258 0.67 -1.62 -11.73
C ILE A 258 2.14 -1.93 -11.84
N THR A 259 2.81 -2.03 -10.70
CA THR A 259 4.26 -2.25 -10.71
C THR A 259 4.60 -3.70 -11.01
N SER A 260 5.53 -3.85 -11.93
CA SER A 260 6.22 -5.11 -12.24
C SER A 260 7.57 -4.77 -12.86
N PRO A 261 8.60 -5.64 -12.73
CA PRO A 261 9.93 -5.33 -13.22
C PRO A 261 10.00 -4.87 -14.69
N PRO A 262 9.27 -5.50 -15.62
CA PRO A 262 9.22 -5.01 -17.00
C PRO A 262 8.40 -3.71 -17.14
N GLN A 263 7.25 -3.61 -16.46
CA GLN A 263 6.35 -2.45 -16.60
C GLN A 263 6.97 -1.16 -16.05
N ASP A 264 7.68 -1.20 -14.92
CA ASP A 264 8.37 -0.03 -14.38
C ASP A 264 9.37 0.53 -15.41
N LYS A 265 10.10 -0.31 -16.14
CA LYS A 265 11.05 0.15 -17.17
C LYS A 265 10.33 0.88 -18.31
N ILE A 266 9.19 0.37 -18.76
CA ILE A 266 8.33 1.04 -19.76
C ILE A 266 7.86 2.40 -19.24
N MET A 267 7.38 2.45 -17.98
CA MET A 267 6.89 3.69 -17.38
C MET A 267 8.00 4.71 -17.19
N GLN A 268 9.20 4.30 -16.74
CA GLN A 268 10.36 5.18 -16.61
C GLN A 268 10.82 5.74 -17.96
N GLU A 269 10.84 4.91 -19.02
CA GLU A 269 11.17 5.40 -20.36
C GLU A 269 10.09 6.38 -20.87
N SER A 270 8.81 6.10 -20.62
CA SER A 270 7.72 7.03 -20.98
C SER A 270 7.88 8.39 -20.28
N LYS A 271 8.27 8.38 -18.99
CA LYS A 271 8.57 9.58 -18.20
C LYS A 271 9.75 10.35 -18.79
N LYS A 272 10.83 9.64 -19.13
CA LYS A 272 12.02 10.24 -19.74
C LYS A 272 11.68 10.92 -21.07
N VAL A 273 10.98 10.21 -21.97
CA VAL A 273 10.54 10.77 -23.26
C VAL A 273 9.60 11.96 -23.06
N ALA A 274 8.68 11.88 -22.10
CA ALA A 274 7.76 12.98 -21.77
C ALA A 274 8.53 14.24 -21.33
N LYS A 275 9.57 14.08 -20.52
CA LYS A 275 10.44 15.17 -20.09
C LYS A 275 11.25 15.76 -21.24
N GLU A 276 11.92 14.92 -22.03
CA GLU A 276 12.85 15.33 -23.08
C GLU A 276 12.13 15.97 -24.29
N LYS A 277 10.96 15.45 -24.68
CA LYS A 277 10.26 15.90 -25.89
C LYS A 277 9.15 16.91 -25.63
N TYR A 278 8.50 16.85 -24.47
CA TYR A 278 7.31 17.65 -24.17
C TYR A 278 7.48 18.53 -22.92
N GLY A 279 8.64 18.48 -22.24
CA GLY A 279 8.87 19.25 -21.03
C GLY A 279 8.00 18.85 -19.84
N LEU A 280 7.32 17.70 -19.92
CA LEU A 280 6.43 17.19 -18.87
C LEU A 280 7.24 16.60 -17.71
N ASP A 281 6.83 16.93 -16.49
CA ASP A 281 7.36 16.31 -15.29
C ASP A 281 6.42 15.19 -14.84
N VAL A 282 6.73 13.94 -15.19
CA VAL A 282 5.84 12.81 -14.86
C VAL A 282 6.18 12.25 -13.48
N LYS A 283 5.23 12.32 -12.55
CA LYS A 283 5.26 11.59 -11.28
C LYS A 283 4.58 10.23 -11.48
N LEU A 284 5.33 9.16 -11.30
CA LEU A 284 4.80 7.80 -11.41
C LEU A 284 4.32 7.33 -10.03
N VAL A 285 3.15 6.71 -9.98
CA VAL A 285 2.58 6.10 -8.78
C VAL A 285 2.33 4.62 -9.06
N SER A 286 3.05 3.76 -8.37
CA SER A 286 2.89 2.31 -8.47
C SER A 286 1.80 1.81 -7.53
N PHE A 287 1.01 0.84 -8.01
CA PHE A 287 0.00 0.12 -7.23
C PHE A 287 0.30 -1.38 -7.26
N GLY A 288 -0.06 -2.07 -6.17
CA GLY A 288 0.11 -3.53 -6.05
C GLY A 288 -1.05 -4.36 -6.61
N ASP A 289 -2.23 -3.76 -6.74
CA ASP A 289 -3.47 -4.43 -7.16
C ASP A 289 -4.35 -3.55 -8.06
N TYR A 290 -5.26 -4.19 -8.79
CA TYR A 290 -6.10 -3.56 -9.82
C TYR A 290 -7.24 -2.68 -9.28
N ASN A 291 -7.54 -2.69 -7.98
CA ASN A 291 -8.71 -1.96 -7.44
C ASN A 291 -8.40 -0.49 -7.09
N LEU A 292 -7.13 -0.16 -6.87
CA LEU A 292 -6.71 1.16 -6.42
C LEU A 292 -6.57 2.21 -7.53
N PRO A 293 -6.04 1.92 -8.74
CA PRO A 293 -5.71 2.97 -9.70
C PRO A 293 -6.93 3.76 -10.24
N ASN A 294 -8.08 3.12 -10.45
CA ASN A 294 -9.28 3.82 -10.93
C ASN A 294 -9.92 4.67 -9.85
N ARG A 295 -9.89 4.22 -8.58
CA ARG A 295 -10.30 5.06 -7.45
C ARG A 295 -9.41 6.30 -7.35
N ALA A 296 -8.09 6.12 -7.35
CA ALA A 296 -7.14 7.23 -7.30
C ALA A 296 -7.34 8.21 -8.46
N LEU A 297 -7.65 7.71 -9.66
CA LEU A 297 -7.97 8.55 -10.81
C LEU A 297 -9.28 9.31 -10.61
N ASN A 298 -10.38 8.63 -10.24
CA ASN A 298 -11.66 9.27 -9.94
C ASN A 298 -11.54 10.35 -8.85
N ASP A 299 -10.69 10.11 -7.86
CA ASP A 299 -10.40 11.02 -6.77
C ASP A 299 -9.44 12.15 -7.14
N ASN A 300 -9.01 12.23 -8.41
CA ASN A 300 -8.05 13.20 -8.94
C ASN A 300 -6.70 13.20 -8.20
N GLU A 301 -6.35 12.08 -7.55
CA GLU A 301 -5.04 11.89 -6.93
C GLU A 301 -3.96 11.57 -7.97
N ILE A 302 -4.38 10.97 -9.07
CA ILE A 302 -3.62 10.81 -10.31
C ILE A 302 -4.41 11.40 -11.48
N GLN A 303 -3.73 11.84 -12.54
CA GLN A 303 -4.36 12.46 -13.71
C GLN A 303 -4.53 11.47 -14.88
N ALA A 304 -3.76 10.39 -14.88
CA ALA A 304 -3.97 9.26 -15.78
C ALA A 304 -3.55 7.95 -15.11
N ASN A 305 -4.03 6.83 -15.63
CA ASN A 305 -3.45 5.52 -15.31
C ASN A 305 -3.20 4.69 -16.59
N ALA A 306 -2.27 3.74 -16.51
CA ALA A 306 -1.88 2.87 -17.63
C ALA A 306 -1.68 1.43 -17.13
N PHE A 307 -2.78 0.70 -16.94
CA PHE A 307 -2.75 -0.67 -16.37
C PHE A 307 -3.88 -1.61 -16.81
N GLN A 308 -4.90 -1.10 -17.51
CA GLN A 308 -6.16 -1.80 -17.71
C GLN A 308 -6.55 -1.81 -19.19
N HIS A 309 -7.47 -2.70 -19.56
CA HIS A 309 -8.13 -2.73 -20.86
C HIS A 309 -9.56 -2.16 -20.81
N ILE A 310 -10.15 -1.91 -21.97
CA ILE A 310 -11.50 -1.33 -22.11
C ILE A 310 -12.57 -2.11 -21.32
N PRO A 311 -12.66 -3.46 -21.40
CA PRO A 311 -13.65 -4.20 -20.62
C PRO A 311 -13.58 -3.94 -19.11
N PHE A 312 -12.37 -3.87 -18.55
CA PHE A 312 -12.16 -3.62 -17.13
C PHE A 312 -12.61 -2.20 -16.76
N LEU A 313 -12.23 -1.21 -17.57
CA LEU A 313 -12.66 0.18 -17.40
C LEU A 313 -14.19 0.31 -17.44
N GLU A 314 -14.85 -0.30 -18.42
CA GLU A 314 -16.31 -0.26 -18.55
C GLU A 314 -17.01 -0.91 -17.35
N ASN A 315 -16.49 -2.05 -16.86
CA ASN A 315 -17.01 -2.67 -15.66
C ASN A 315 -16.84 -1.76 -14.43
N GLN A 316 -15.66 -1.16 -14.25
CA GLN A 316 -15.38 -0.25 -13.13
C GLN A 316 -16.26 1.00 -13.15
N ASN A 317 -16.47 1.61 -14.32
CA ASN A 317 -17.40 2.72 -14.48
C ASN A 317 -18.84 2.32 -14.12
N LYS A 318 -19.28 1.13 -14.55
CA LYS A 318 -20.62 0.63 -14.23
C LYS A 318 -20.80 0.33 -12.75
N GLU A 319 -19.81 -0.30 -12.12
CA GLU A 319 -19.87 -0.79 -10.74
C GLU A 319 -19.74 0.34 -9.72
N PHE A 320 -18.83 1.28 -9.94
CA PHE A 320 -18.52 2.35 -8.99
C PHE A 320 -19.03 3.74 -9.41
N GLY A 321 -19.70 3.84 -10.56
CA GLY A 321 -20.22 5.11 -11.08
C GLY A 321 -19.11 6.09 -11.54
N TYR A 322 -17.92 5.58 -11.86
CA TYR A 322 -16.82 6.41 -12.35
C TYR A 322 -17.11 6.99 -13.74
N HIS A 323 -16.49 8.13 -14.03
CA HIS A 323 -16.52 8.78 -15.33
C HIS A 323 -15.13 8.84 -15.95
N ILE A 324 -14.51 7.68 -16.10
CA ILE A 324 -13.16 7.52 -16.65
C ILE A 324 -13.26 7.07 -18.11
N VAL A 325 -12.41 7.62 -18.97
CA VAL A 325 -12.37 7.33 -20.41
C VAL A 325 -10.97 6.96 -20.85
N SER A 326 -10.88 6.16 -21.92
CA SER A 326 -9.61 5.93 -22.61
C SER A 326 -9.18 7.20 -23.37
N ILE A 327 -7.90 7.54 -23.26
CA ILE A 327 -7.26 8.66 -23.98
C ILE A 327 -6.12 8.20 -24.90
N GLY A 328 -5.84 6.89 -24.93
CA GLY A 328 -4.80 6.30 -25.76
C GLY A 328 -4.68 4.81 -25.50
N LYS A 329 -4.08 4.08 -26.45
CA LYS A 329 -3.72 2.67 -26.29
C LYS A 329 -2.29 2.53 -25.79
N THR A 330 -2.04 1.46 -25.05
CA THR A 330 -0.69 1.03 -24.66
C THR A 330 -0.35 -0.25 -25.42
N PHE A 331 -0.21 -1.38 -24.74
CA PHE A 331 0.15 -2.67 -25.32
C PHE A 331 -0.97 -3.68 -25.10
N LEU A 332 -1.14 -4.61 -26.03
CA LEU A 332 -1.76 -5.89 -25.74
C LEU A 332 -0.72 -6.77 -25.06
N TYR A 333 -1.08 -7.28 -23.89
CA TYR A 333 -0.31 -8.28 -23.17
C TYR A 333 -1.10 -9.59 -23.18
N PRO A 334 -0.77 -10.55 -24.06
CA PRO A 334 -1.49 -11.81 -24.14
C PRO A 334 -1.41 -12.56 -22.81
N MET A 335 -2.56 -12.97 -22.29
CA MET A 335 -2.66 -13.70 -21.04
C MET A 335 -2.38 -15.20 -21.27
N GLY A 336 -1.90 -15.91 -20.25
CA GLY A 336 -1.49 -17.30 -20.43
C GLY A 336 -1.95 -18.25 -19.33
N ILE A 337 -1.90 -19.55 -19.66
CA ILE A 337 -2.07 -20.66 -18.72
C ILE A 337 -0.68 -21.13 -18.26
N TYR A 338 -0.46 -21.20 -16.96
CA TYR A 338 0.83 -21.56 -16.37
C TYR A 338 0.69 -22.71 -15.37
N SER A 339 1.77 -23.48 -15.18
CA SER A 339 1.87 -24.52 -14.16
C SER A 339 3.29 -24.63 -13.61
N LYS A 340 3.41 -24.96 -12.33
CA LYS A 340 4.68 -25.42 -11.73
C LYS A 340 4.80 -26.95 -11.72
N LYS A 341 3.70 -27.67 -11.98
CA LYS A 341 3.58 -29.13 -11.85
C LYS A 341 3.60 -29.87 -13.19
N TYR A 342 3.09 -29.25 -14.24
CA TYR A 342 2.87 -29.87 -15.54
C TYR A 342 3.55 -29.05 -16.65
N LYS A 343 4.06 -29.74 -17.67
CA LYS A 343 4.70 -29.12 -18.84
C LYS A 343 3.78 -29.08 -20.05
N HIS A 344 2.69 -29.85 -20.02
CA HIS A 344 1.70 -29.92 -21.08
C HIS A 344 0.29 -29.98 -20.50
N LEU A 345 -0.71 -29.47 -21.25
CA LEU A 345 -2.10 -29.40 -20.79
C LEU A 345 -2.81 -30.76 -20.70
N ASP A 346 -2.35 -31.73 -21.49
CA ASP A 346 -2.85 -33.10 -21.51
C ASP A 346 -2.49 -33.86 -20.22
N GLU A 347 -1.36 -33.56 -19.59
CA GLU A 347 -0.89 -34.12 -18.31
C GLU A 347 -1.77 -33.75 -17.11
N VAL A 348 -2.60 -32.70 -17.23
CA VAL A 348 -3.44 -32.22 -16.12
C VAL A 348 -4.48 -33.28 -15.75
N PRO A 349 -4.51 -33.77 -14.49
CA PRO A 349 -5.39 -34.87 -14.10
C PRO A 349 -6.86 -34.44 -14.01
N ASN A 350 -7.75 -35.43 -14.07
CA ASN A 350 -9.17 -35.20 -13.80
C ASN A 350 -9.37 -34.70 -12.36
N GLY A 351 -10.31 -33.78 -12.15
CA GLY A 351 -10.57 -33.20 -10.83
C GLY A 351 -9.56 -32.14 -10.39
N ALA A 352 -8.58 -31.79 -11.24
CA ALA A 352 -7.55 -30.81 -10.93
C ALA A 352 -8.13 -29.41 -10.64
N THR A 353 -7.49 -28.70 -9.71
CA THR A 353 -7.86 -27.34 -9.34
C THR A 353 -7.18 -26.32 -10.25
N ILE A 354 -7.97 -25.38 -10.79
CA ILE A 354 -7.54 -24.34 -11.72
C ILE A 354 -7.84 -22.98 -11.08
N ALA A 355 -6.83 -22.13 -10.93
CA ALA A 355 -7.00 -20.78 -10.40
C ALA A 355 -7.18 -19.76 -11.53
N ILE A 356 -8.25 -18.99 -11.46
CA ILE A 356 -8.54 -17.86 -12.36
C ILE A 356 -8.72 -16.57 -11.56
N PRO A 357 -8.57 -15.38 -12.19
CA PRO A 357 -8.88 -14.11 -11.55
C PRO A 357 -10.34 -14.03 -11.09
N ASN A 358 -10.59 -13.27 -10.02
CA ASN A 358 -11.91 -13.08 -9.44
C ASN A 358 -12.60 -11.77 -9.85
N ASP A 359 -11.88 -10.84 -10.48
CA ASP A 359 -12.54 -9.67 -11.07
C ASP A 359 -13.35 -10.11 -12.31
N PRO A 360 -14.57 -9.57 -12.53
CA PRO A 360 -15.48 -10.10 -13.55
C PRO A 360 -14.89 -10.20 -14.96
N THR A 361 -14.05 -9.24 -15.33
CA THR A 361 -13.57 -9.13 -16.71
C THR A 361 -12.39 -10.06 -17.01
N ASN A 362 -11.43 -10.17 -16.09
CA ASN A 362 -10.33 -11.12 -16.24
C ASN A 362 -10.79 -12.55 -15.91
N GLN A 363 -11.83 -12.73 -15.08
CA GLN A 363 -12.47 -14.02 -14.89
C GLN A 363 -13.04 -14.54 -16.21
N GLY A 364 -13.83 -13.73 -16.91
CA GLY A 364 -14.36 -14.12 -18.21
C GLY A 364 -13.28 -14.31 -19.27
N ARG A 365 -12.25 -13.44 -19.31
CA ARG A 365 -11.06 -13.63 -20.17
C ARG A 365 -10.37 -14.97 -19.91
N ALA A 366 -10.18 -15.35 -18.64
CA ALA A 366 -9.56 -16.60 -18.27
C ALA A 366 -10.39 -17.82 -18.69
N LEU A 367 -11.72 -17.72 -18.58
CA LEU A 367 -12.63 -18.77 -19.05
C LEU A 367 -12.60 -18.94 -20.56
N MET A 368 -12.53 -17.83 -21.32
CA MET A 368 -12.34 -17.90 -22.78
C MET A 368 -11.02 -18.57 -23.14
N ILE A 369 -9.93 -18.24 -22.45
CA ILE A 369 -8.62 -18.89 -22.65
C ILE A 369 -8.68 -20.39 -22.35
N LEU A 370 -9.42 -20.81 -21.32
CA LEU A 370 -9.64 -22.23 -21.02
C LEU A 370 -10.45 -22.95 -22.12
N GLU A 371 -11.41 -22.26 -22.73
CA GLU A 371 -12.16 -22.78 -23.89
C GLU A 371 -11.27 -22.89 -25.13
N ASP A 372 -10.49 -21.86 -25.45
CA ASP A 372 -9.55 -21.84 -26.58
C ASP A 372 -8.47 -22.93 -26.44
N ALA A 373 -8.05 -23.22 -25.19
CA ALA A 373 -7.15 -24.32 -24.86
C ALA A 373 -7.82 -25.72 -24.88
N GLY A 374 -9.13 -25.79 -25.14
CA GLY A 374 -9.90 -27.03 -25.23
C GLY A 374 -10.16 -27.73 -23.89
N LEU A 375 -9.97 -27.04 -22.76
CA LEU A 375 -10.15 -27.62 -21.41
C LEU A 375 -11.61 -27.62 -20.96
N ILE A 376 -12.39 -26.63 -21.41
CA ILE A 376 -13.82 -26.48 -21.14
C ILE A 376 -14.56 -26.05 -22.41
N LYS A 377 -15.89 -26.02 -22.38
CA LYS A 377 -16.70 -25.27 -23.36
C LYS A 377 -17.64 -24.33 -22.64
N LEU A 378 -17.77 -23.11 -23.16
CA LEU A 378 -18.69 -22.11 -22.67
C LEU A 378 -19.99 -22.13 -23.48
N GLN A 379 -21.03 -21.56 -22.88
CA GLN A 379 -22.28 -21.30 -23.57
C GLN A 379 -22.03 -20.39 -24.79
N LYS A 380 -22.63 -20.73 -25.93
CA LYS A 380 -22.46 -20.00 -27.19
C LYS A 380 -22.83 -18.52 -27.04
N GLY A 381 -21.94 -17.64 -27.50
CA GLY A 381 -22.16 -16.19 -27.53
C GLY A 381 -21.74 -15.45 -26.25
N VAL A 382 -21.27 -16.17 -25.24
CA VAL A 382 -20.66 -15.56 -24.04
C VAL A 382 -19.24 -15.08 -24.39
N THR A 383 -18.86 -13.90 -23.89
CA THR A 383 -17.55 -13.27 -24.14
C THR A 383 -16.82 -13.06 -22.81
N TRP A 384 -16.12 -11.93 -22.63
CA TRP A 384 -15.42 -11.56 -21.39
C TRP A 384 -16.33 -11.40 -20.16
N LYS A 385 -17.65 -11.49 -20.35
CA LYS A 385 -18.65 -11.53 -19.27
C LYS A 385 -18.95 -12.96 -18.78
N ALA A 386 -18.21 -13.96 -19.25
CA ALA A 386 -18.35 -15.34 -18.80
C ALA A 386 -18.12 -15.47 -17.30
N THR A 387 -18.92 -16.33 -16.68
CA THR A 387 -18.77 -16.81 -15.31
C THR A 387 -18.66 -18.33 -15.32
N PRO A 388 -18.21 -18.97 -14.21
CA PRO A 388 -18.18 -20.42 -14.12
C PRO A 388 -19.55 -21.09 -14.41
N ASP A 389 -20.66 -20.41 -14.16
CA ASP A 389 -22.02 -20.91 -14.45
C ASP A 389 -22.29 -21.03 -15.96
N ASN A 390 -21.50 -20.37 -16.80
CA ASN A 390 -21.62 -20.45 -18.26
C ASN A 390 -20.89 -21.67 -18.86
N ILE A 391 -20.28 -22.54 -18.05
CA ILE A 391 -19.57 -23.73 -18.54
C ILE A 391 -20.57 -24.84 -18.86
N VAL A 392 -20.65 -25.22 -20.14
CA VAL A 392 -21.57 -26.27 -20.63
C VAL A 392 -20.89 -27.63 -20.78
N SER A 393 -19.56 -27.68 -20.79
CA SER A 393 -18.79 -28.92 -20.84
C SER A 393 -17.49 -28.78 -20.06
N ASN A 394 -17.20 -29.74 -19.17
CA ASN A 394 -15.98 -29.82 -18.38
C ASN A 394 -15.50 -31.30 -18.33
N PRO A 395 -14.89 -31.82 -19.41
CA PRO A 395 -14.61 -33.26 -19.57
C PRO A 395 -13.64 -33.81 -18.52
N LYS A 396 -12.69 -32.98 -18.04
CA LYS A 396 -11.74 -33.34 -16.97
C LYS A 396 -12.31 -33.09 -15.57
N ASN A 397 -13.56 -32.67 -15.42
CA ASN A 397 -14.17 -32.29 -14.13
C ASN A 397 -13.29 -31.33 -13.31
N LEU A 398 -12.69 -30.35 -13.97
CA LEU A 398 -11.78 -29.37 -13.38
C LEU A 398 -12.51 -28.54 -12.32
N LYS A 399 -11.84 -28.27 -11.20
CA LYS A 399 -12.33 -27.42 -10.12
C LYS A 399 -11.82 -26.00 -10.32
N ILE A 400 -12.67 -25.11 -10.80
CA ILE A 400 -12.31 -23.72 -11.05
C ILE A 400 -12.49 -22.93 -9.75
N ILE A 401 -11.41 -22.30 -9.28
CA ILE A 401 -11.44 -21.41 -8.11
C ILE A 401 -11.06 -20.00 -8.55
N ALA A 402 -11.79 -19.02 -8.04
CA ALA A 402 -11.53 -17.61 -8.29
C ALA A 402 -10.68 -17.03 -7.15
N LEU A 403 -9.55 -16.43 -7.50
CA LEU A 403 -8.62 -15.76 -6.58
C LEU A 403 -8.36 -14.34 -7.06
N GLN A 404 -7.88 -13.46 -6.18
CA GLN A 404 -7.35 -12.16 -6.62
C GLN A 404 -6.17 -12.39 -7.58
N ALA A 405 -6.11 -11.63 -8.67
CA ALA A 405 -5.15 -11.84 -9.75
C ALA A 405 -3.68 -11.83 -9.25
N ASP A 406 -3.37 -10.98 -8.27
CA ASP A 406 -2.04 -10.85 -7.66
C ASP A 406 -1.66 -12.04 -6.76
N GLN A 407 -2.63 -12.87 -6.36
CA GLN A 407 -2.45 -14.03 -5.47
C GLN A 407 -2.25 -15.35 -6.23
N ILE A 408 -2.69 -15.43 -7.49
CA ILE A 408 -2.56 -16.65 -8.32
C ILE A 408 -1.10 -17.13 -8.42
N PRO A 409 -0.08 -16.27 -8.65
CA PRO A 409 1.32 -16.70 -8.73
C PRO A 409 1.79 -17.51 -7.50
N ASN A 410 1.41 -17.09 -6.30
CA ASN A 410 1.81 -17.73 -5.04
C ASN A 410 1.07 -19.05 -4.77
N ASN A 411 0.00 -19.32 -5.51
CA ASN A 411 -0.81 -20.52 -5.34
C ASN A 411 -0.47 -21.63 -6.35
N LEU A 412 0.47 -21.41 -7.28
CA LEU A 412 0.86 -22.38 -8.32
C LEU A 412 1.44 -23.70 -7.78
N GLU A 413 1.97 -23.70 -6.55
CA GLU A 413 2.42 -24.92 -5.86
C GLU A 413 1.26 -25.80 -5.39
N VAL A 414 0.07 -25.21 -5.22
CA VAL A 414 -1.11 -25.89 -4.67
C VAL A 414 -2.09 -26.24 -5.78
N VAL A 415 -2.31 -25.35 -6.75
CA VAL A 415 -3.20 -25.61 -7.90
C VAL A 415 -2.48 -26.39 -9.01
N ALA A 416 -3.23 -26.88 -10.00
CA ALA A 416 -2.66 -27.54 -11.18
C ALA A 416 -2.28 -26.52 -12.25
N LEU A 417 -3.18 -25.59 -12.56
CA LEU A 417 -2.95 -24.49 -13.50
C LEU A 417 -3.36 -23.15 -12.86
N GLY A 418 -2.65 -22.10 -13.19
CA GLY A 418 -3.03 -20.71 -12.92
C GLY A 418 -3.13 -19.93 -14.22
N ILE A 419 -4.20 -19.16 -14.37
CA ILE A 419 -4.38 -18.26 -15.52
C ILE A 419 -3.98 -16.86 -15.05
N ILE A 420 -2.86 -16.35 -15.56
CA ILE A 420 -2.13 -15.23 -14.93
C ILE A 420 -1.97 -14.05 -15.91
N ASN A 421 -2.29 -12.84 -15.44
CA ASN A 421 -2.01 -11.58 -16.14
C ASN A 421 -0.49 -11.30 -16.19
N ASN A 422 -0.02 -10.63 -17.24
CA ASN A 422 1.39 -10.34 -17.48
C ASN A 422 2.10 -9.66 -16.29
N ASP A 423 1.44 -8.74 -15.59
CA ASP A 423 2.05 -7.94 -14.50
C ASP A 423 2.44 -8.79 -13.29
N TYR A 424 1.83 -9.97 -13.13
CA TYR A 424 2.01 -10.83 -11.97
C TYR A 424 2.92 -12.04 -12.22
N LEU A 425 3.38 -12.26 -13.46
CA LEU A 425 4.22 -13.40 -13.82
C LEU A 425 5.55 -13.42 -13.05
N SER A 426 6.17 -12.26 -12.88
CA SER A 426 7.47 -12.15 -12.18
C SER A 426 7.38 -12.60 -10.72
N LYS A 427 6.22 -12.50 -10.07
CA LYS A 427 6.01 -12.98 -8.69
C LYS A 427 6.19 -14.50 -8.56
N ALA A 428 5.88 -15.26 -9.61
CA ALA A 428 6.12 -16.70 -9.66
C ALA A 428 7.50 -17.06 -10.26
N GLY A 429 8.34 -16.07 -10.57
CA GLY A 429 9.58 -16.28 -11.34
C GLY A 429 9.31 -16.85 -12.73
N LEU A 430 8.17 -16.53 -13.33
CA LEU A 430 7.76 -16.99 -14.65
C LEU A 430 7.83 -15.83 -15.66
N THR A 431 7.93 -16.20 -16.93
CA THR A 431 7.87 -15.31 -18.08
C THR A 431 6.83 -15.82 -19.08
N HIS A 432 6.58 -15.04 -20.13
CA HIS A 432 5.66 -15.44 -21.19
C HIS A 432 6.04 -16.78 -21.85
N LYS A 433 7.33 -17.14 -21.87
CA LYS A 433 7.83 -18.41 -22.45
C LYS A 433 7.40 -19.65 -21.68
N ASP A 434 7.07 -19.49 -20.41
CA ASP A 434 6.71 -20.60 -19.53
C ASP A 434 5.21 -20.96 -19.64
N ALA A 435 4.47 -20.27 -20.53
CA ALA A 435 3.06 -20.52 -20.74
C ALA A 435 2.83 -21.87 -21.44
N LEU A 436 1.91 -22.66 -20.89
CA LEU A 436 1.40 -23.88 -21.52
C LEU A 436 0.46 -23.57 -22.69
N PHE A 437 -0.18 -22.39 -22.62
CA PHE A 437 -1.03 -21.83 -23.65
C PHE A 437 -1.04 -20.32 -23.52
N VAL A 438 -1.06 -19.62 -24.64
CA VAL A 438 -1.10 -18.16 -24.73
C VAL A 438 -2.35 -17.76 -25.51
N GLU A 439 -3.05 -16.76 -24.99
CA GLU A 439 -4.18 -16.14 -25.66
C GLU A 439 -3.83 -15.67 -27.08
N PRO A 440 -4.74 -15.84 -28.06
CA PRO A 440 -4.58 -15.27 -29.39
C PRO A 440 -4.34 -13.75 -29.38
N THR A 441 -3.61 -13.25 -30.38
CA THR A 441 -3.29 -11.82 -30.48
C THR A 441 -4.43 -10.97 -31.05
N ASP A 442 -5.44 -11.60 -31.68
CA ASP A 442 -6.71 -10.96 -32.00
C ASP A 442 -7.58 -10.91 -30.74
N SER A 443 -7.28 -9.93 -29.89
CA SER A 443 -7.80 -9.86 -28.52
C SER A 443 -8.35 -8.46 -28.21
N PRO A 444 -9.55 -8.35 -27.61
CA PRO A 444 -10.14 -7.06 -27.24
C PRO A 444 -9.47 -6.43 -26.00
N PHE A 445 -8.43 -7.07 -25.45
CA PHE A 445 -7.82 -6.72 -24.17
C PHE A 445 -6.56 -5.86 -24.28
N THR A 446 -6.37 -5.15 -25.40
CA THR A 446 -5.35 -4.10 -25.52
C THR A 446 -5.52 -3.09 -24.39
N ASN A 447 -4.45 -2.88 -23.62
CA ASN A 447 -4.47 -1.94 -22.52
C ASN A 447 -4.52 -0.49 -23.02
N ILE A 448 -4.93 0.39 -22.12
CA ILE A 448 -5.18 1.80 -22.39
C ILE A 448 -4.49 2.69 -21.39
N ILE A 449 -4.30 3.94 -21.80
CA ILE A 449 -4.12 5.08 -20.90
C ILE A 449 -5.53 5.62 -20.64
N ALA A 450 -5.92 5.70 -19.38
CA ALA A 450 -7.22 6.20 -18.97
C ALA A 450 -7.08 7.51 -18.19
N ALA A 451 -8.07 8.40 -18.31
CA ALA A 451 -8.16 9.66 -17.59
C ALA A 451 -9.62 9.98 -17.24
N ASN A 452 -9.87 10.91 -16.31
CA ASN A 452 -11.23 11.39 -16.09
C ASN A 452 -11.79 12.06 -17.36
N ALA A 453 -13.09 11.88 -17.62
CA ALA A 453 -13.76 12.38 -18.82
C ALA A 453 -13.60 13.90 -19.00
N ASN A 454 -13.58 14.67 -17.90
CA ASN A 454 -13.36 16.11 -17.91
C ASN A 454 -11.91 16.53 -18.26
N GLN A 455 -10.96 15.60 -18.23
CA GLN A 455 -9.54 15.82 -18.55
C GLN A 455 -9.13 15.22 -19.90
N LYS A 456 -10.04 14.55 -20.63
CA LYS A 456 -9.75 13.88 -21.91
C LYS A 456 -9.09 14.79 -22.95
N ASP A 457 -9.41 16.09 -22.89
CA ASP A 457 -8.89 17.09 -23.83
C ASP A 457 -7.64 17.82 -23.38
N SER A 458 -7.10 17.46 -22.20
CA SER A 458 -5.86 18.02 -21.65
C SER A 458 -4.68 17.86 -22.62
N THR A 459 -4.08 18.97 -23.01
CA THR A 459 -2.87 18.98 -23.86
C THR A 459 -1.75 18.15 -23.24
N LYS A 460 -1.53 18.25 -21.92
CA LYS A 460 -0.50 17.49 -21.20
C LYS A 460 -0.72 15.99 -21.26
N LEU A 461 -1.98 15.54 -21.15
CA LEU A 461 -2.29 14.10 -21.24
C LEU A 461 -2.15 13.59 -22.68
N LYS A 462 -2.54 14.40 -23.68
CA LYS A 462 -2.31 14.09 -25.10
C LYS A 462 -0.80 13.99 -25.42
N GLU A 463 0.01 14.89 -24.86
CA GLU A 463 1.48 14.84 -24.98
C GLU A 463 2.07 13.63 -24.28
N TYR A 464 1.59 13.26 -23.09
CA TYR A 464 2.01 12.05 -22.40
C TYR A 464 1.66 10.78 -23.20
N VAL A 465 0.46 10.70 -23.80
CA VAL A 465 0.09 9.60 -24.69
C VAL A 465 1.08 9.49 -25.85
N LYS A 466 1.46 10.62 -26.48
CA LYS A 466 2.48 10.62 -27.55
C LYS A 466 3.87 10.19 -27.04
N ALA A 467 4.25 10.59 -25.84
CA ALA A 467 5.50 10.16 -25.21
C ALA A 467 5.52 8.65 -24.96
N PHE A 468 4.42 8.11 -24.44
CA PHE A 468 4.24 6.68 -24.20
C PHE A 468 4.26 5.89 -25.51
N GLN A 469 3.60 6.38 -26.56
CA GLN A 469 3.54 5.72 -27.88
C GLN A 469 4.79 5.94 -28.74
N SER A 470 5.90 6.35 -28.12
CA SER A 470 7.13 6.65 -28.84
C SER A 470 7.90 5.39 -29.28
N PRO A 471 8.74 5.49 -30.32
CA PRO A 471 9.62 4.39 -30.71
C PRO A 471 10.57 3.92 -29.59
N ALA A 472 10.99 4.84 -28.70
CA ALA A 472 11.86 4.51 -27.57
C ALA A 472 11.16 3.60 -26.55
N VAL A 473 9.91 3.92 -26.20
CA VAL A 473 9.10 3.08 -25.31
C VAL A 473 8.78 1.74 -25.97
N LYS A 474 8.45 1.72 -27.27
CA LYS A 474 8.26 0.46 -28.02
C LYS A 474 9.51 -0.41 -28.02
N LYS A 475 10.69 0.20 -28.15
CA LYS A 475 11.98 -0.51 -28.08
C LYS A 475 12.20 -1.12 -26.68
N VAL A 476 12.04 -0.33 -25.63
CA VAL A 476 12.16 -0.82 -24.25
C VAL A 476 11.16 -1.94 -23.97
N ALA A 477 9.92 -1.80 -24.43
CA ALA A 477 8.91 -2.86 -24.31
C ALA A 477 9.35 -4.17 -24.97
N ALA A 478 9.90 -4.12 -26.19
CA ALA A 478 10.42 -5.31 -26.87
C ALA A 478 11.62 -5.95 -26.17
N GLU A 479 12.44 -5.16 -25.46
CA GLU A 479 13.57 -5.66 -24.67
C GLU A 479 13.13 -6.34 -23.37
N VAL A 480 12.12 -5.79 -22.70
CA VAL A 480 11.67 -6.28 -21.38
C VAL A 480 10.53 -7.30 -21.45
N TYR A 481 9.79 -7.31 -22.57
CA TYR A 481 8.77 -8.29 -22.94
C TYR A 481 9.11 -8.92 -24.30
N PRO A 482 10.11 -9.81 -24.36
CA PRO A 482 10.49 -10.44 -25.61
C PRO A 482 9.40 -11.41 -26.11
N ASP A 483 9.55 -11.88 -27.35
CA ASP A 483 8.74 -12.96 -27.94
C ASP A 483 7.23 -12.66 -28.04
N GLY A 484 6.88 -11.39 -28.26
CA GLY A 484 5.47 -10.98 -28.44
C GLY A 484 4.69 -10.84 -27.13
N ALA A 485 5.37 -10.89 -25.97
CA ALA A 485 4.74 -10.71 -24.67
C ALA A 485 4.16 -9.30 -24.43
N ALA A 486 4.52 -8.32 -25.27
CA ALA A 486 3.88 -7.01 -25.35
C ALA A 486 3.79 -6.56 -26.82
N ILE A 487 2.57 -6.32 -27.30
CA ILE A 487 2.29 -5.93 -28.69
C ILE A 487 1.74 -4.51 -28.68
N ALA A 488 2.40 -3.57 -29.37
CA ALA A 488 1.97 -2.18 -29.42
C ALA A 488 0.54 -2.09 -29.99
N GLY A 489 -0.36 -1.42 -29.27
CA GLY A 489 -1.76 -1.29 -29.66
C GLY A 489 -2.05 -0.13 -30.63
N TRP A 490 -1.03 0.66 -30.98
CA TRP A 490 -1.12 1.86 -31.81
C TRP A 490 -0.38 1.71 -33.15
#